data_AF-A0A966ISW2-F1
#
_entry.id   AF-A0A966ISW2-F1
#
_cell.length_a   1.000
_cell.length_b   1.000
_cell.length_c   1.000
_cell.angle_alpha   90.00
_cell.angle_beta   90.00
_cell.angle_gamma   90.00
#
_symmetry.space_group_name_H-M   'P 1'
#
loop_
_entity.id
_entity.type
_entity.pdbx_description
1 polymer ?
#
loop_
_entity_poly.entity_id
_entity_poly.type
_entity_poly.pdbx_seq_one_letter_code
_entity_poly.pdbx_strand_id
1 'polypeptide(L)'
;PNLDFLMPNQGAASCRLTVVWRGIAERDDLIMRNTMLVQGGHEIFHLYQQELWGQYWKNVPDWLREGSASVGMGIVLTHFEDRRSFANYGAAQLVEKSPKDRATCEASLTKWEKNLSSEGFGFNNGCEYGLGLLMNEYLIMKGYTLKDSLDVVKLIGTGVDFPIAFQQVYKLSTQDFFRDLRGYLHFLEASVQ
;
A
#
# COMPACT_ATOMS: atom_id res chain seq x y z
N PRO A 1 22.19 -1.72 -6.43
CA PRO A 1 21.43 -1.22 -5.27
C PRO A 1 22.27 -1.37 -4.00
N ASN A 2 22.44 -0.28 -3.23
CA ASN A 2 22.92 -0.43 -1.86
C ASN A 2 21.77 -1.04 -1.05
N LEU A 3 21.99 -2.19 -0.43
CA LEU A 3 21.00 -2.93 0.37
C LEU A 3 21.46 -3.05 1.83
N ASP A 4 22.41 -2.23 2.24
CA ASP A 4 23.04 -2.27 3.57
C ASP A 4 22.06 -1.88 4.69
N PHE A 5 20.87 -1.37 4.34
CA PHE A 5 19.78 -1.05 5.25
C PHE A 5 18.80 -2.20 5.48
N LEU A 6 18.89 -3.30 4.72
CA LEU A 6 17.94 -4.39 4.82
C LEU A 6 18.25 -5.24 6.06
N MET A 7 17.32 -5.28 7.01
CA MET A 7 17.44 -6.12 8.20
C MET A 7 16.88 -7.52 7.93
N PRO A 8 17.21 -8.48 8.80
CA PRO A 8 16.60 -9.78 8.78
C PRO A 8 15.06 -9.77 8.74
N ASN A 9 14.46 -10.61 7.89
CA ASN A 9 13.01 -10.71 7.72
C ASN A 9 12.36 -9.41 7.25
N GLN A 10 12.95 -8.79 6.23
CA GLN A 10 12.44 -7.58 5.57
C GLN A 10 12.45 -7.72 4.04
N GLY A 11 11.57 -6.96 3.40
CA GLY A 11 11.54 -6.71 1.96
C GLY A 11 12.02 -5.31 1.61
N ALA A 12 12.54 -5.15 0.41
CA ALA A 12 12.76 -3.85 -0.24
C ALA A 12 12.73 -3.98 -1.76
N ALA A 13 12.24 -2.94 -2.43
CA ALA A 13 12.27 -2.78 -3.87
C ALA A 13 13.24 -1.67 -4.30
N SER A 14 13.88 -1.89 -5.45
CA SER A 14 14.66 -0.90 -6.19
C SER A 14 14.19 -0.86 -7.64
N CYS A 15 14.70 0.08 -8.46
CA CYS A 15 14.28 0.21 -9.85
C CYS A 15 14.46 -1.00 -10.76
N ARG A 16 15.15 -2.07 -10.33
CA ARG A 16 15.40 -3.26 -11.16
C ARG A 16 15.28 -4.59 -10.42
N LEU A 17 15.07 -4.54 -9.11
CA LEU A 17 15.17 -5.74 -8.27
C LEU A 17 14.37 -5.55 -6.99
N THR A 18 13.61 -6.57 -6.66
CA THR A 18 13.04 -6.81 -5.34
C THR A 18 13.96 -7.76 -4.58
N VAL A 19 14.27 -7.40 -3.33
CA VAL A 19 15.03 -8.26 -2.42
C VAL A 19 14.19 -8.50 -1.18
N VAL A 20 14.06 -9.77 -0.82
CA VAL A 20 13.41 -10.21 0.41
C VAL A 20 14.41 -11.09 1.13
N TRP A 21 14.75 -10.70 2.35
CA TRP A 21 15.71 -11.45 3.15
C TRP A 21 14.99 -12.21 4.24
N ARG A 22 15.02 -13.55 4.17
CA ARG A 22 14.49 -14.43 5.22
C ARG A 22 15.63 -14.97 6.08
N GLY A 23 15.72 -14.49 7.32
CA GLY A 23 16.67 -14.96 8.31
C GLY A 23 16.19 -16.27 8.96
N ILE A 24 16.37 -17.41 8.29
CA ILE A 24 15.90 -18.73 8.77
C ILE A 24 16.43 -19.03 10.18
N ALA A 25 17.68 -18.68 10.46
CA ALA A 25 18.31 -18.88 11.77
C ALA A 25 17.70 -18.01 12.89
N GLU A 26 17.03 -16.91 12.53
CA GLU A 26 16.39 -16.02 13.49
C GLU A 26 14.95 -16.42 13.75
N ARG A 27 14.22 -16.76 12.68
CA ARG A 27 12.83 -17.20 12.77
C ARG A 27 12.38 -17.93 11.51
N ASP A 28 11.89 -19.16 11.67
CA ASP A 28 11.36 -19.97 10.58
C ASP A 28 10.07 -20.71 10.98
N ASP A 29 9.07 -19.96 11.41
CA ASP A 29 7.72 -20.48 11.63
C ASP A 29 6.77 -20.12 10.48
N LEU A 30 5.56 -20.71 10.47
CA LEU A 30 4.57 -20.49 9.42
C LEU A 30 4.17 -19.01 9.29
N ILE A 31 4.10 -18.28 10.40
CA ILE A 31 3.77 -16.85 10.39
C ILE A 31 4.85 -16.10 9.62
N MET A 32 6.13 -16.35 9.95
CA MET A 32 7.24 -15.69 9.28
C MET A 32 7.32 -16.03 7.79
N ARG A 33 7.11 -17.30 7.42
CA ARG A 33 7.07 -17.72 6.01
C ARG A 33 5.98 -16.99 5.23
N ASN A 34 4.79 -16.88 5.80
CA ASN A 34 3.69 -16.13 5.19
C ASN A 34 4.00 -14.63 5.11
N THR A 35 4.61 -14.05 6.15
CA THR A 35 5.04 -12.64 6.13
C THR A 35 6.04 -12.38 5.00
N MET A 36 7.04 -13.24 4.80
CA MET A 36 8.01 -13.08 3.70
C MET A 36 7.39 -13.24 2.32
N LEU A 37 6.39 -14.10 2.18
CA LEU A 37 5.64 -14.22 0.93
C LEU A 37 4.84 -12.94 0.63
N VAL A 38 4.14 -12.40 1.64
CA VAL A 38 3.38 -11.15 1.50
C VAL A 38 4.29 -9.96 1.22
N GLN A 39 5.37 -9.80 1.98
CA GLN A 39 6.34 -8.73 1.74
C GLN A 39 7.00 -8.86 0.37
N GLY A 40 7.42 -10.06 -0.03
CA GLY A 40 8.04 -10.23 -1.34
C GLY A 40 7.15 -9.86 -2.49
N GLY A 41 5.88 -10.22 -2.40
CA GLY A 41 4.93 -9.82 -3.42
C GLY A 41 4.60 -8.31 -3.38
N HIS A 42 4.48 -7.70 -2.19
CA HIS A 42 4.33 -6.25 -2.02
C HIS A 42 5.45 -5.49 -2.74
N GLU A 43 6.70 -5.89 -2.49
CA GLU A 43 7.87 -5.29 -3.12
C GLU A 43 7.96 -5.56 -4.64
N ILE A 44 7.41 -6.68 -5.14
CA ILE A 44 7.29 -6.92 -6.59
C ILE A 44 6.32 -5.92 -7.22
N PHE A 45 5.23 -5.56 -6.54
CA PHE A 45 4.29 -4.57 -7.05
C PHE A 45 4.93 -3.19 -7.20
N HIS A 46 5.84 -2.82 -6.29
CA HIS A 46 6.62 -1.59 -6.43
C HIS A 46 7.49 -1.56 -7.68
N LEU A 47 7.98 -2.70 -8.20
CA LEU A 47 8.70 -2.71 -9.48
C LEU A 47 7.79 -2.21 -10.61
N TYR A 48 6.53 -2.64 -10.64
CA TYR A 48 5.59 -2.20 -11.65
C TYR A 48 5.26 -0.71 -11.51
N GLN A 49 5.03 -0.23 -10.29
CA GLN A 49 4.80 1.20 -10.07
C GLN A 49 6.03 2.06 -10.42
N GLN A 50 7.23 1.53 -10.20
CA GLN A 50 8.51 2.21 -10.48
C GLN A 50 8.78 2.42 -11.96
N GLU A 51 8.32 1.49 -12.81
CA GLU A 51 8.31 1.69 -14.27
C GLU A 51 7.36 2.81 -14.69
N LEU A 52 6.32 3.11 -13.90
CA LEU A 52 5.31 4.12 -14.21
C LEU A 52 5.68 5.52 -13.71
N TRP A 53 6.13 5.68 -12.46
CA TRP A 53 6.46 7.01 -11.91
C TRP A 53 7.86 7.50 -12.29
N GLY A 54 8.79 6.60 -12.68
CA GLY A 54 10.16 6.96 -13.04
C GLY A 54 10.90 7.75 -11.95
N GLN A 55 11.28 9.00 -12.26
CA GLN A 55 11.95 9.90 -11.32
C GLN A 55 11.00 10.61 -10.33
N TYR A 56 9.68 10.54 -10.58
CA TYR A 56 8.65 11.28 -9.81
C TYR A 56 8.09 10.48 -8.63
N TRP A 57 8.80 9.45 -8.17
CA TRP A 57 8.36 8.59 -7.07
C TRP A 57 7.99 9.38 -5.80
N LYS A 58 8.71 10.47 -5.52
CA LYS A 58 8.47 11.35 -4.36
C LYS A 58 7.16 12.15 -4.43
N ASN A 59 6.55 12.18 -5.60
CA ASN A 59 5.30 12.88 -5.84
C ASN A 59 4.09 11.94 -5.68
N VAL A 60 4.32 10.64 -5.45
CA VAL A 60 3.29 9.66 -5.16
C VAL A 60 3.13 9.55 -3.64
N PRO A 61 1.95 9.87 -3.07
CA PRO A 61 1.74 9.78 -1.62
C PRO A 61 1.98 8.36 -1.09
N ASP A 62 2.55 8.25 0.10
CA ASP A 62 2.94 6.95 0.68
C ASP A 62 1.75 6.01 0.83
N TRP A 63 0.60 6.52 1.28
CA TRP A 63 -0.61 5.70 1.44
C TRP A 63 -1.11 5.12 0.11
N LEU A 64 -0.90 5.83 -1.02
CA LEU A 64 -1.28 5.33 -2.33
C LEU A 64 -0.24 4.32 -2.81
N ARG A 65 1.05 4.65 -2.69
CA ARG A 65 2.17 3.79 -3.10
C ARG A 65 2.14 2.45 -2.37
N GLU A 66 2.20 2.48 -1.04
CA GLU A 66 2.26 1.30 -0.18
C GLU A 66 0.91 0.59 -0.13
N GLY A 67 -0.18 1.34 0.06
CA GLY A 67 -1.52 0.75 0.14
C GLY A 67 -1.94 0.02 -1.13
N SER A 68 -1.66 0.57 -2.31
CA SER A 68 -1.98 -0.13 -3.57
C SER A 68 -1.08 -1.35 -3.82
N ALA A 69 0.15 -1.36 -3.30
CA ALA A 69 1.01 -2.54 -3.32
C ALA A 69 0.46 -3.65 -2.42
N SER A 70 -0.01 -3.33 -1.20
CA SER A 70 -0.67 -4.28 -0.31
C SER A 70 -1.96 -4.87 -0.94
N VAL A 71 -2.77 -4.04 -1.61
CA VAL A 71 -3.98 -4.50 -2.31
C VAL A 71 -3.63 -5.40 -3.50
N GLY A 72 -2.75 -4.91 -4.38
CA GLY A 72 -2.37 -5.61 -5.60
C GLY A 72 -1.80 -6.98 -5.32
N MET A 73 -0.93 -7.06 -4.32
CA MET A 73 -0.36 -8.35 -3.96
C MET A 73 -1.33 -9.26 -3.23
N GLY A 74 -2.21 -8.73 -2.37
CA GLY A 74 -3.28 -9.52 -1.78
C GLY A 74 -4.13 -10.24 -2.84
N ILE A 75 -4.42 -9.57 -3.96
CA ILE A 75 -5.11 -10.17 -5.10
C ILE A 75 -4.24 -11.25 -5.77
N VAL A 76 -2.98 -10.94 -6.11
CA VAL A 76 -2.10 -11.90 -6.79
C VAL A 76 -1.89 -13.16 -5.94
N LEU A 77 -1.54 -13.03 -4.66
CA LEU A 77 -1.26 -14.16 -3.76
C LEU A 77 -2.45 -15.08 -3.55
N THR A 78 -3.66 -14.55 -3.71
CA THR A 78 -4.91 -15.32 -3.50
C THR A 78 -5.45 -15.91 -4.80
N HIS A 79 -4.75 -15.68 -5.90
CA HIS A 79 -4.97 -16.37 -7.18
C HIS A 79 -3.75 -17.19 -7.61
N PHE A 80 -2.62 -17.04 -6.91
CA PHE A 80 -1.41 -17.83 -7.10
C PHE A 80 -1.52 -19.21 -6.41
N GLU A 81 -0.83 -20.21 -6.97
CA GLU A 81 -0.75 -21.59 -6.44
C GLU A 81 -2.11 -22.25 -6.09
N ASP A 82 -3.19 -21.92 -6.81
CA ASP A 82 -4.52 -22.47 -6.52
C ASP A 82 -4.95 -22.25 -5.05
N ARG A 83 -4.66 -21.05 -4.51
CA ARG A 83 -5.04 -20.63 -3.14
C ARG A 83 -4.40 -21.43 -2.01
N ARG A 84 -3.31 -22.15 -2.27
CA ARG A 84 -2.61 -22.95 -1.26
C ARG A 84 -2.00 -22.12 -0.14
N SER A 85 -1.38 -20.99 -0.47
CA SER A 85 -0.75 -20.12 0.55
C SER A 85 -1.80 -19.33 1.34
N PHE A 86 -2.85 -18.86 0.67
CA PHE A 86 -3.96 -18.11 1.28
C PHE A 86 -5.30 -18.53 0.68
N ALA A 87 -6.24 -18.90 1.54
CA ALA A 87 -7.57 -19.34 1.12
C ALA A 87 -8.39 -18.26 0.42
N ASN A 88 -8.19 -16.99 0.79
CA ASN A 88 -8.86 -15.83 0.20
C ASN A 88 -8.10 -14.52 0.49
N TYR A 89 -8.53 -13.43 -0.15
CA TYR A 89 -8.01 -12.07 0.05
C TYR A 89 -7.91 -11.66 1.51
N GLY A 90 -8.99 -11.83 2.30
CA GLY A 90 -8.98 -11.48 3.72
C GLY A 90 -7.92 -12.21 4.53
N ALA A 91 -7.66 -13.48 4.24
CA ALA A 91 -6.62 -14.26 4.92
C ALA A 91 -5.20 -13.72 4.65
N ALA A 92 -4.92 -13.26 3.42
CA ALA A 92 -3.65 -12.62 3.09
C ALA A 92 -3.49 -11.29 3.86
N GLN A 93 -4.56 -10.52 4.00
CA GLN A 93 -4.55 -9.21 4.68
C GLN A 93 -4.40 -9.27 6.21
N LEU A 94 -4.45 -10.45 6.82
CA LEU A 94 -4.19 -10.65 8.24
C LEU A 94 -2.71 -10.89 8.56
N VAL A 95 -1.89 -11.14 7.54
CA VAL A 95 -0.44 -11.38 7.71
C VAL A 95 0.31 -10.08 7.97
N GLU A 96 -0.04 -9.03 7.22
CA GLU A 96 0.50 -7.69 7.36
C GLU A 96 -0.21 -7.01 8.55
N LYS A 97 0.50 -6.90 9.68
CA LYS A 97 -0.06 -6.44 10.97
C LYS A 97 0.01 -4.94 11.18
N SER A 98 0.14 -4.15 10.12
CA SER A 98 0.24 -2.71 10.26
C SER A 98 -1.09 -2.10 10.72
N PRO A 99 -1.05 -0.95 11.41
CA PRO A 99 -2.25 -0.29 11.90
C PRO A 99 -3.22 0.06 10.76
N LYS A 100 -4.50 -0.24 10.98
CA LYS A 100 -5.60 0.03 10.02
C LYS A 100 -6.65 0.98 10.59
N ASP A 101 -6.74 1.08 11.91
CA ASP A 101 -7.74 1.87 12.60
C ASP A 101 -7.42 3.37 12.59
N ARG A 102 -8.47 4.18 12.61
CA ARG A 102 -8.33 5.63 12.56
C ARG A 102 -7.68 6.14 13.84
N ALA A 103 -8.00 5.56 15.01
CA ALA A 103 -7.45 6.01 16.29
C ALA A 103 -5.91 6.00 16.31
N THR A 104 -5.29 4.91 15.82
CA THR A 104 -3.83 4.78 15.73
C THR A 104 -3.25 5.64 14.62
N CYS A 105 -3.96 5.79 13.50
CA CYS A 105 -3.45 6.46 12.30
C CYS A 105 -3.92 7.92 12.11
N GLU A 106 -4.62 8.52 13.06
CA GLU A 106 -5.25 9.85 12.93
C GLU A 106 -4.24 10.95 12.57
N ALA A 107 -3.03 10.87 13.12
CA ALA A 107 -1.94 11.81 12.80
C ALA A 107 -1.50 11.69 11.34
N SER A 108 -1.28 10.46 10.85
CA SER A 108 -0.92 10.20 9.45
C SER A 108 -2.05 10.59 8.50
N LEU A 109 -3.31 10.28 8.84
CA LEU A 109 -4.48 10.65 8.07
C LEU A 109 -4.64 12.17 7.95
N THR A 110 -4.59 12.89 9.08
CA THR A 110 -4.66 14.36 9.11
C THR A 110 -3.51 15.00 8.33
N LYS A 111 -2.32 14.37 8.36
CA LYS A 111 -1.17 14.83 7.59
C LYS A 111 -1.44 14.69 6.09
N TRP A 112 -1.83 13.52 5.61
CA TRP A 112 -2.12 13.29 4.20
C TRP A 112 -3.26 14.18 3.67
N GLU A 113 -4.23 14.51 4.51
CA GLU A 113 -5.29 15.48 4.17
C GLU A 113 -4.77 16.88 3.86
N LYS A 114 -3.71 17.30 4.54
CA LYS A 114 -3.16 18.65 4.46
C LYS A 114 -1.95 18.75 3.54
N ASN A 115 -1.17 17.68 3.44
CA ASN A 115 0.05 17.59 2.65
C ASN A 115 0.12 16.23 1.96
N LEU A 116 0.09 16.28 0.63
CA LEU A 116 0.05 15.10 -0.24
C LEU A 116 1.43 14.70 -0.76
N SER A 117 2.50 15.28 -0.22
CA SER A 117 3.87 14.90 -0.54
C SER A 117 4.21 13.52 0.05
N SER A 118 5.04 12.74 -0.63
CA SER A 118 5.59 11.52 -0.05
C SER A 118 6.54 11.88 1.09
N GLU A 119 6.51 11.13 2.17
CA GLU A 119 7.59 11.08 3.15
C GLU A 119 8.30 9.72 3.02
N GLY A 120 9.54 9.63 3.48
CA GLY A 120 10.30 8.38 3.31
C GLY A 120 9.66 7.19 4.03
N PHE A 121 10.31 6.03 3.94
CA PHE A 121 9.97 4.87 4.76
C PHE A 121 10.01 5.21 6.27
N GLY A 122 9.02 4.72 7.03
CA GLY A 122 9.01 4.77 8.51
C GLY A 122 8.46 6.05 9.15
N PHE A 123 8.09 7.08 8.36
CA PHE A 123 7.55 8.34 8.88
C PHE A 123 6.06 8.29 9.25
N ASN A 124 5.39 7.17 8.96
CA ASN A 124 3.94 7.01 9.13
C ASN A 124 3.56 5.86 10.09
N ASN A 125 4.54 5.28 10.82
CA ASN A 125 4.35 4.21 11.80
C ASN A 125 3.60 2.96 11.26
N GLY A 126 3.75 2.66 9.97
CA GLY A 126 3.10 1.53 9.31
C GLY A 126 1.69 1.83 8.78
N CYS A 127 1.11 2.99 9.07
CA CYS A 127 -0.21 3.37 8.57
C CYS A 127 -0.27 3.46 7.04
N GLU A 128 0.85 3.74 6.38
CA GLU A 128 0.97 3.78 4.92
C GLU A 128 0.63 2.43 4.26
N TYR A 129 0.88 1.33 4.97
CA TYR A 129 0.54 -0.03 4.52
C TYR A 129 -0.90 -0.37 4.93
N GLY A 130 -1.20 -0.41 6.23
CA GLY A 130 -2.46 -0.93 6.75
C GLY A 130 -3.67 -0.01 6.48
N LEU A 131 -3.59 1.26 6.89
CA LEU A 131 -4.62 2.25 6.57
C LEU A 131 -4.60 2.58 5.08
N GLY A 132 -3.42 2.69 4.45
CA GLY A 132 -3.29 2.92 3.02
C GLY A 132 -3.97 1.84 2.17
N LEU A 133 -3.90 0.57 2.60
CA LEU A 133 -4.65 -0.53 2.01
C LEU A 133 -6.16 -0.27 2.08
N LEU A 134 -6.70 0.03 3.27
CA LEU A 134 -8.13 0.33 3.43
C LEU A 134 -8.57 1.53 2.58
N MET A 135 -7.72 2.54 2.44
CA MET A 135 -7.97 3.70 1.59
C MET A 135 -8.08 3.32 0.11
N ASN A 136 -7.22 2.42 -0.37
CA ASN A 136 -7.29 1.90 -1.75
C ASN A 136 -8.48 0.93 -1.94
N GLU A 137 -8.79 0.11 -0.96
CA GLU A 137 -10.00 -0.73 -0.96
C GLU A 137 -11.27 0.13 -1.01
N TYR A 138 -11.29 1.25 -0.28
CA TYR A 138 -12.40 2.20 -0.33
C TYR A 138 -12.60 2.77 -1.74
N LEU A 139 -11.53 3.11 -2.46
CA LEU A 139 -11.63 3.51 -3.87
C LEU A 139 -12.23 2.38 -4.73
N ILE A 140 -11.81 1.14 -4.50
CA ILE A 140 -12.38 -0.02 -5.22
C ILE A 140 -13.88 -0.19 -4.91
N MET A 141 -14.29 -0.03 -3.65
CA MET A 141 -15.70 -0.07 -3.25
C MET A 141 -16.53 1.04 -3.91
N LYS A 142 -15.91 2.17 -4.27
CA LYS A 142 -16.55 3.27 -5.01
C LYS A 142 -16.67 2.99 -6.51
N GLY A 143 -16.21 1.83 -6.99
CA GLY A 143 -16.31 1.39 -8.37
C GLY A 143 -15.03 1.53 -9.19
N TYR A 144 -13.92 1.97 -8.57
CA TYR A 144 -12.62 2.02 -9.22
C TYR A 144 -11.90 0.67 -9.16
N THR A 145 -10.77 0.59 -9.83
CA THR A 145 -9.95 -0.61 -9.94
C THR A 145 -8.51 -0.33 -9.53
N LEU A 146 -7.74 -1.39 -9.29
CA LEU A 146 -6.29 -1.26 -9.08
C LEU A 146 -5.58 -0.63 -10.28
N LYS A 147 -6.12 -0.82 -11.49
CA LYS A 147 -5.61 -0.16 -12.70
C LYS A 147 -5.73 1.36 -12.58
N ASP A 148 -6.81 1.88 -12.00
CA ASP A 148 -6.98 3.32 -11.81
C ASP A 148 -5.92 3.89 -10.85
N SER A 149 -5.56 3.16 -9.78
CA SER A 149 -4.43 3.54 -8.93
C SER A 149 -3.12 3.61 -9.71
N LEU A 150 -2.89 2.67 -10.62
CA LEU A 150 -1.71 2.65 -11.50
C LEU A 150 -1.74 3.77 -12.55
N ASP A 151 -2.93 4.15 -13.05
CA ASP A 151 -3.08 5.27 -13.97
C ASP A 151 -2.77 6.61 -13.28
N VAL A 152 -3.12 6.77 -11.99
CA VAL A 152 -2.69 7.94 -11.20
C VAL A 152 -1.17 7.98 -11.10
N VAL A 153 -0.54 6.87 -10.75
CA VAL A 153 0.93 6.75 -10.69
C VAL A 153 1.57 7.10 -12.03
N LYS A 154 1.01 6.60 -13.13
CA LYS A 154 1.48 6.86 -14.50
C LYS A 154 1.38 8.34 -14.88
N LEU A 155 0.29 9.03 -14.51
CA LEU A 155 0.15 10.47 -14.74
C LEU A 155 1.18 11.27 -13.93
N ILE A 156 1.44 10.88 -12.69
CA ILE A 156 2.50 11.52 -11.89
C ILE A 156 3.87 11.32 -12.55
N GLY A 157 4.10 10.16 -13.16
CA GLY A 157 5.29 9.87 -13.96
C GLY A 157 5.53 10.79 -15.15
N THR A 158 4.52 11.56 -15.59
CA THR A 158 4.67 12.59 -16.63
C THR A 158 4.87 14.00 -16.07
N GLY A 159 4.99 14.13 -14.73
CA GLY A 159 5.15 15.40 -14.03
C GLY A 159 3.84 16.06 -13.58
N VAL A 160 2.70 15.36 -13.68
CA VAL A 160 1.41 15.88 -13.17
C VAL A 160 1.39 15.78 -11.65
N ASP A 161 0.97 16.86 -10.98
CA ASP A 161 0.82 16.86 -9.53
C ASP A 161 -0.25 15.86 -9.06
N PHE A 162 -0.02 15.21 -7.91
CA PHE A 162 -0.90 14.18 -7.37
C PHE A 162 -2.38 14.60 -7.31
N PRO A 163 -2.78 15.77 -6.79
CA PRO A 163 -4.21 16.15 -6.73
C PRO A 163 -4.87 16.21 -8.12
N ILE A 164 -4.11 16.66 -9.13
CA ILE A 164 -4.59 16.76 -10.51
C ILE A 164 -4.71 15.36 -11.12
N ALA A 165 -3.68 14.52 -10.98
CA ALA A 165 -3.72 13.14 -11.45
C ALA A 165 -4.85 12.34 -10.80
N PHE A 166 -5.01 12.46 -9.48
CA PHE A 166 -6.07 11.83 -8.70
C PHE A 166 -7.46 12.24 -9.22
N GLN A 167 -7.70 13.54 -9.39
CA GLN A 167 -8.99 14.03 -9.88
C GLN A 167 -9.26 13.65 -11.33
N GLN A 168 -8.22 13.61 -12.18
CA GLN A 168 -8.37 13.18 -13.57
C GLN A 168 -8.80 11.71 -13.68
N VAL A 169 -8.25 10.82 -12.86
CA VAL A 169 -8.57 9.39 -12.90
C VAL A 169 -9.87 9.10 -12.15
N TYR A 170 -9.92 9.46 -10.86
CA TYR A 170 -11.04 9.12 -9.99
C TYR A 170 -12.23 10.08 -10.08
N LYS A 171 -12.17 11.11 -10.92
CA LYS A 171 -13.26 12.11 -11.06
C LYS A 171 -13.74 12.68 -9.71
N LEU A 172 -12.83 12.72 -8.74
CA LEU A 172 -13.07 13.04 -7.33
C LEU A 172 -11.90 13.90 -6.84
N SER A 173 -12.18 14.98 -6.12
CA SER A 173 -11.09 15.76 -5.52
C SER A 173 -10.50 15.00 -4.33
N THR A 174 -9.22 15.24 -4.02
CA THR A 174 -8.60 14.64 -2.82
C THR A 174 -9.31 15.07 -1.53
N GLN A 175 -9.81 16.31 -1.47
CA GLN A 175 -10.61 16.81 -0.35
C GLN A 175 -11.92 16.03 -0.16
N ASP A 176 -12.65 15.81 -1.25
CA ASP A 176 -13.90 15.03 -1.21
C ASP A 176 -13.61 13.57 -0.82
N PHE A 177 -12.54 12.99 -1.36
CA PHE A 177 -12.08 11.66 -0.99
C PHE A 177 -11.84 11.52 0.51
N PHE A 178 -11.02 12.39 1.10
CA PHE A 178 -10.72 12.30 2.53
C PHE A 178 -11.94 12.57 3.42
N ARG A 179 -12.82 13.50 3.04
CA ARG A 179 -14.09 13.72 3.74
C ARG A 179 -14.93 12.45 3.76
N ASP A 180 -15.14 11.83 2.60
CA ASP A 180 -15.98 10.64 2.47
C ASP A 180 -15.33 9.43 3.17
N LEU A 181 -14.00 9.29 3.06
CA LEU A 181 -13.21 8.27 3.74
C LEU A 181 -13.33 8.37 5.26
N ARG A 182 -13.27 9.56 5.86
CA ARG A 182 -13.45 9.73 7.31
C ARG A 182 -14.81 9.22 7.78
N GLY A 183 -15.86 9.48 7.01
CA GLY A 183 -17.20 8.94 7.28
C GLY A 183 -17.22 7.42 7.23
N TYR A 184 -16.55 6.83 6.24
CA TYR A 184 -16.44 5.37 6.11
C TYR A 184 -15.63 4.72 7.25
N LEU A 185 -14.48 5.28 7.63
CA LEU A 185 -13.66 4.76 8.73
C LEU A 185 -14.43 4.80 10.05
N HIS A 186 -15.17 5.88 10.32
CA HIS A 186 -16.04 5.96 11.50
C HIS A 186 -17.13 4.87 11.49
N PHE A 187 -17.74 4.60 10.33
CA PHE A 187 -18.72 3.52 10.19
C PHE A 187 -18.12 2.14 10.47
N LEU A 188 -16.92 1.85 9.95
CA LEU A 188 -16.22 0.59 10.22
C LEU A 188 -15.93 0.42 11.72
N GLU A 189 -15.43 1.46 12.39
CA GLU A 189 -15.16 1.43 13.84
C GLU A 189 -16.44 1.14 14.64
N ALA A 190 -17.57 1.74 14.26
CA ALA A 190 -18.86 1.51 14.91
C ALA A 190 -19.47 0.12 14.61
N SER A 191 -19.04 -0.55 13.54
CA SER A 191 -19.56 -1.87 13.12
C SER A 191 -18.79 -3.05 13.72
N VAL A 192 -17.69 -2.78 14.43
CA VAL A 192 -16.83 -3.78 15.08
C VAL A 192 -17.09 -3.86 16.61
N GLN A 193 -17.95 -2.98 17.15
CA GLN A 193 -18.49 -3.06 18.52
C GLN A 193 -19.79 -3.86 18.58
#